data_AF-A0A2R6JQU6-F1
#
_entry.id   AF-A0A2R6JQU6-F1
#
_cell.length_a   1.000
_cell.length_b   1.000
_cell.length_c   1.000
_cell.angle_alpha   90.00
_cell.angle_beta   90.00
_cell.angle_gamma   90.00
#
_symmetry.space_group_name_H-M   'P 1'
#
loop_
_entity.id
_entity.type
_entity.pdbx_description
1 polymer ?
#
loop_
_entity_poly.entity_id
_entity_poly.type
_entity_poly.pdbx_seq_one_letter_code
_entity_poly.pdbx_strand_id
1 'polypeptide(L)'
;MWGSLGAGVGVGLLLRWGLDYPLAGEAVYLLGVAGFVAAAWRSPVTLFDERDRSIELRASGITLGVFAVVLAAGATASRIATYTGAYDVPPELWTVLTGYAAMFVVFAAVYLALRYRS
;
A
#
# COMPACT_ATOMS: atom_id res chain seq x y z
N MET A 1 -9.10 12.65 -8.41
CA MET A 1 -8.55 11.30 -8.24
C MET A 1 -8.27 11.01 -6.76
N TRP A 2 -7.29 11.66 -6.12
CA TRP A 2 -6.94 11.41 -4.71
C TRP A 2 -8.05 11.69 -3.69
N GLY A 3 -8.93 12.66 -3.97
CA GLY A 3 -10.07 12.97 -3.10
C GLY A 3 -11.05 11.80 -2.89
N SER A 4 -11.20 10.89 -3.88
CA SER A 4 -12.07 9.72 -3.70
C SER A 4 -11.47 8.68 -2.75
N LEU A 5 -10.14 8.50 -2.77
CA LEU A 5 -9.44 7.66 -1.80
C LEU A 5 -9.55 8.27 -0.40
N GLY A 6 -9.25 9.55 -0.26
CA GLY A 6 -9.32 10.26 1.01
C GLY A 6 -10.73 10.19 1.63
N ALA A 7 -11.76 10.47 0.83
CA ALA A 7 -13.15 10.38 1.26
C ALA A 7 -13.56 8.93 1.56
N GLY A 8 -13.22 7.97 0.71
CA GLY A 8 -13.54 6.55 0.92
C GLY A 8 -12.92 6.00 2.20
N VAL A 9 -11.65 6.31 2.47
CA VAL A 9 -10.97 5.94 3.72
C VAL A 9 -11.60 6.64 4.91
N GLY A 10 -11.74 7.96 4.86
CA GLY A 10 -12.26 8.74 5.99
C GLY A 10 -13.69 8.36 6.37
N VAL A 11 -14.59 8.31 5.39
CA VAL A 11 -16.00 7.92 5.61
C VAL A 11 -16.11 6.44 5.96
N GLY A 12 -15.33 5.57 5.31
CA GLY A 12 -15.31 4.14 5.63
C GLY A 12 -14.89 3.86 7.07
N LEU A 13 -13.85 4.53 7.56
CA LEU A 13 -13.40 4.43 8.95
C LEU A 13 -14.43 5.00 9.93
N LEU A 14 -15.06 6.14 9.60
CA LEU A 14 -16.12 6.71 10.44
C LEU A 14 -17.32 5.77 10.56
N LEU A 15 -17.77 5.19 9.45
CA LEU A 15 -18.88 4.22 9.46
C LEU A 15 -18.53 2.98 10.27
N ARG A 16 -17.30 2.49 10.14
CA ARG A 16 -16.85 1.28 10.85
C ARG A 16 -16.69 1.48 12.35
N TRP A 17 -16.04 2.56 12.77
CA TRP A 17 -15.61 2.76 14.15
C TRP A 17 -16.42 3.80 14.92
N GLY A 18 -16.99 4.78 14.22
CA GLY A 18 -17.79 5.84 14.84
C GLY A 18 -19.29 5.53 14.88
N LEU A 19 -19.77 4.67 13.96
CA LEU A 19 -21.21 4.37 13.79
C LEU A 19 -21.53 2.87 13.80
N ASP A 20 -20.55 1.99 14.07
CA ASP A 20 -20.70 0.53 14.14
C ASP A 20 -21.36 -0.13 12.91
N TYR A 21 -21.12 0.42 11.71
CA TYR A 21 -21.53 -0.17 10.43
C TYR A 21 -20.31 -0.71 9.65
N PRO A 22 -19.71 -1.84 10.08
CA PRO A 22 -18.46 -2.32 9.50
C PRO A 22 -18.58 -2.69 8.02
N LEU A 23 -19.69 -3.32 7.61
CA LEU A 23 -19.91 -3.71 6.21
C LEU A 23 -20.17 -2.50 5.31
N ALA A 24 -20.91 -1.51 5.79
CA ALA A 24 -21.13 -0.28 5.04
C ALA A 24 -19.84 0.53 4.92
N GLY A 25 -19.03 0.58 5.99
CA GLY A 25 -17.71 1.20 5.96
C GLY A 25 -16.80 0.57 4.93
N GLU A 26 -16.77 -0.77 4.84
CA GLU A 26 -16.00 -1.50 3.84
C GLU A 26 -16.49 -1.22 2.41
N ALA A 27 -17.81 -1.22 2.20
CA ALA A 27 -18.38 -0.90 0.89
C ALA A 27 -18.00 0.52 0.44
N VAL A 28 -18.05 1.51 1.35
CA VAL A 28 -17.67 2.89 1.05
C VAL A 28 -16.17 3.01 0.76
N TYR A 29 -15.32 2.32 1.51
CA TYR A 29 -13.89 2.25 1.23
C TYR A 29 -13.63 1.72 -0.19
N LEU A 30 -14.23 0.59 -0.56
CA LEU A 30 -14.09 -0.01 -1.88
C LEU A 30 -14.63 0.88 -2.99
N LEU A 31 -15.75 1.59 -2.75
CA LEU A 31 -16.27 2.58 -3.69
C LEU A 31 -15.31 3.76 -3.90
N GLY A 32 -14.60 4.19 -2.85
CA GLY A 32 -13.55 5.21 -2.96
C GLY A 32 -12.39 4.77 -3.85
N VAL A 33 -11.96 3.51 -3.72
CA VAL A 33 -10.96 2.86 -4.58
C VAL A 33 -11.46 2.75 -6.01
N ALA A 34 -12.68 2.27 -6.23
CA ALA A 34 -13.28 2.18 -7.56
C ALA A 34 -13.39 3.56 -8.22
N GLY A 35 -13.78 4.59 -7.46
CA GLY A 35 -13.82 5.98 -7.92
C GLY A 35 -12.45 6.51 -8.32
N PHE A 36 -11.39 6.12 -7.60
CA PHE A 36 -10.02 6.48 -7.96
C PHE A 36 -9.63 5.87 -9.30
N VAL A 37 -9.85 4.55 -9.47
CA VAL A 37 -9.51 3.83 -10.71
C VAL A 37 -10.31 4.41 -11.89
N ALA A 38 -11.61 4.63 -11.70
CA ALA A 38 -12.47 5.21 -12.73
C ALA A 38 -12.01 6.63 -13.13
N ALA A 39 -11.60 7.45 -12.16
CA ALA A 39 -11.06 8.78 -12.43
C ALA A 39 -9.70 8.72 -13.11
N ALA A 40 -8.83 7.80 -12.71
CA ALA A 40 -7.51 7.61 -13.31
C ALA A 40 -7.61 7.22 -14.78
N TRP A 41 -8.53 6.30 -15.12
CA TRP A 41 -8.73 5.85 -16.50
C TRP A 41 -9.44 6.86 -17.40
N ARG A 42 -10.32 7.70 -16.83
CA ARG A 42 -11.10 8.67 -17.61
C ARG A 42 -10.46 10.06 -17.69
N SER A 43 -9.41 10.33 -16.93
CA SER A 43 -8.77 11.66 -16.93
C SER A 43 -8.08 11.92 -18.28
N PRO A 44 -8.52 12.93 -19.08
CA PRO A 44 -7.88 13.27 -20.34
C PRO A 44 -6.65 14.19 -20.16
N VAL A 45 -6.35 14.58 -18.91
CA VAL A 45 -5.31 15.56 -18.62
C VAL A 45 -3.99 14.86 -18.27
N THR A 46 -2.98 15.02 -19.12
CA THR A 46 -1.59 14.74 -18.78
C THR A 46 -1.07 15.91 -17.94
N LEU A 47 -1.30 15.86 -16.62
CA LEU A 47 -0.86 16.89 -15.67
C LEU A 47 0.62 16.76 -15.27
N PHE A 48 1.33 15.73 -15.72
CA PHE A 48 2.66 15.43 -15.22
C PHE A 48 3.73 16.11 -16.08
N ASP A 49 4.35 17.15 -15.53
CA ASP A 49 5.59 17.71 -16.04
C ASP A 49 6.81 16.87 -15.55
N GLU A 50 8.01 17.21 -16.02
CA GLU A 50 9.24 16.53 -15.59
C GLU A 50 9.49 16.67 -14.09
N ARG A 51 9.03 17.78 -13.49
CA ARG A 51 9.21 18.06 -12.06
C ARG A 51 8.33 17.13 -11.23
N ASP A 52 7.06 16.99 -11.53
CA ASP A 52 6.13 16.10 -10.86
C ASP A 52 6.61 14.65 -10.97
N ARG A 53 7.11 14.26 -12.15
CA ARG A 53 7.70 12.93 -12.33
C ARG A 53 8.92 12.71 -11.43
N SER A 54 9.79 13.70 -11.31
CA SER A 54 10.97 13.63 -10.43
C SER A 54 10.58 13.51 -8.95
N ILE A 55 9.55 14.25 -8.53
CA ILE A 55 9.01 14.21 -7.16
C ILE A 55 8.41 12.84 -6.88
N GLU A 56 7.60 12.31 -7.80
CA GLU A 56 6.95 11.01 -7.67
C GLU A 56 7.98 9.87 -7.55
N LEU A 57 9.03 9.89 -8.39
CA LEU A 57 10.12 8.91 -8.33
C LEU A 57 10.87 8.97 -7.00
N ARG A 58 11.19 10.19 -6.52
CA ARG A 58 11.88 10.37 -5.23
C ARG A 58 11.00 9.94 -4.06
N ALA A 59 9.73 10.31 -4.06
CA ALA A 59 8.77 9.91 -3.04
C ALA A 59 8.58 8.39 -3.02
N SER A 60 8.48 7.75 -4.18
CA SER A 60 8.38 6.29 -4.30
C SER A 60 9.62 5.61 -3.74
N GLY A 61 10.82 6.09 -4.11
CA GLY A 61 12.08 5.54 -3.61
C GLY A 61 12.23 5.66 -2.09
N ILE A 62 11.91 6.82 -1.52
CA ILE A 62 11.92 7.03 -0.06
C ILE A 62 10.90 6.11 0.62
N THR A 63 9.68 6.03 0.08
CA THR A 63 8.60 5.19 0.64
C THR A 63 9.01 3.72 0.64
N LEU A 64 9.50 3.20 -0.49
CA LEU A 64 10.00 1.83 -0.59
C LEU A 64 11.16 1.58 0.37
N GLY A 65 12.10 2.53 0.50
CA GLY A 65 13.21 2.44 1.46
C GLY A 65 12.74 2.34 2.91
N VAL A 66 11.82 3.21 3.32
CA VAL A 66 11.23 3.18 4.68
C VAL A 66 10.53 1.85 4.94
N PHE A 67 9.68 1.40 4.03
CA PHE A 67 8.96 0.14 4.19
C PHE A 67 9.88 -1.09 4.12
N ALA A 68 11.02 -1.02 3.44
CA ALA A 68 12.02 -2.09 3.44
C ALA A 68 12.61 -2.27 4.85
N VAL A 69 12.94 -1.17 5.53
CA VAL A 69 13.43 -1.19 6.91
C VAL A 69 12.35 -1.73 7.86
N VAL A 70 11.12 -1.23 7.75
CA VAL A 70 9.99 -1.69 8.58
C VAL A 70 9.74 -3.19 8.39
N LEU A 71 9.73 -3.66 7.14
CA LEU A 71 9.56 -5.08 6.82
C LEU A 71 10.70 -5.92 7.39
N ALA A 72 11.95 -5.51 7.20
CA ALA A 72 13.12 -6.25 7.68
C ALA A 72 13.11 -6.35 9.22
N ALA A 73 12.82 -5.25 9.91
CA ALA A 73 12.72 -5.21 11.37
C ALA A 73 11.53 -6.06 11.87
N GLY A 74 10.34 -5.84 11.32
CA GLY A 74 9.12 -6.56 11.70
C GLY A 74 9.20 -8.06 11.47
N ALA A 75 9.73 -8.48 10.33
CA ALA A 75 9.92 -9.89 10.02
C ALA A 75 10.99 -10.54 10.92
N THR A 76 12.06 -9.81 11.25
CA THR A 76 13.11 -10.31 12.15
C THR A 76 12.60 -10.46 13.57
N ALA A 77 11.92 -9.43 14.09
CA ALA A 77 11.31 -9.47 15.42
C ALA A 77 10.30 -10.63 15.52
N SER A 78 9.44 -10.82 14.51
CA SER A 78 8.47 -11.91 14.47
C SER A 78 9.15 -13.28 14.49
N ARG A 79 10.19 -13.50 13.67
CA ARG A 79 10.95 -14.75 13.65
C ARG A 79 11.61 -15.05 15.00
N ILE A 80 12.25 -14.06 15.62
CA ILE A 80 12.90 -14.22 16.93
C ILE A 80 11.87 -14.55 18.01
N ALA A 81 10.75 -13.81 18.03
CA ALA A 81 9.67 -14.03 18.98
C ALA A 81 9.11 -15.47 18.90
N THR A 82 8.85 -15.96 17.68
CA THR A 82 8.41 -17.34 17.45
C THR A 82 9.47 -18.36 17.85
N TYR A 83 10.73 -18.15 17.46
CA TYR A 83 11.82 -19.08 17.76
C TYR A 83 12.09 -19.23 19.27
N THR A 84 12.02 -18.12 20.00
CA THR A 84 12.26 -18.08 21.44
C THR A 84 11.05 -18.48 22.29
N GLY A 85 9.86 -18.59 21.68
CA GLY A 85 8.60 -18.79 22.40
C GLY A 85 8.21 -17.57 23.26
N ALA A 86 8.79 -16.40 23.02
CA ALA A 86 8.53 -15.19 23.81
C ALA A 86 7.16 -14.57 23.50
N TYR A 87 6.63 -14.80 22.30
CA TYR A 87 5.31 -14.31 21.88
C TYR A 87 4.74 -15.16 20.74
N ASP A 88 3.46 -15.51 20.84
CA ASP A 88 2.71 -16.20 19.80
C ASP A 88 2.33 -15.22 18.70
N VAL A 89 3.14 -15.19 17.65
CA VAL A 89 2.90 -14.33 16.48
C VAL A 89 1.66 -14.80 15.73
N PRO A 90 0.63 -13.93 15.55
CA PRO A 90 -0.57 -14.29 14.81
C PRO A 90 -0.27 -14.74 13.38
N PRO A 91 -0.91 -15.80 12.86
CA PRO A 91 -0.73 -16.26 11.49
C PRO A 91 -0.95 -15.17 10.43
N GLU A 92 -1.90 -14.26 10.68
CA GLU A 92 -2.25 -13.16 9.78
C GLU A 92 -1.09 -12.19 9.57
N LEU A 93 -0.22 -12.02 10.59
CA LEU A 93 0.95 -11.15 10.46
C LEU A 93 1.93 -11.70 9.42
N TRP A 94 2.07 -13.02 9.30
CA TRP A 94 2.90 -13.64 8.27
C TRP A 94 2.36 -13.36 6.87
N THR A 95 1.04 -13.38 6.69
CA THR A 95 0.40 -13.00 5.43
C THR A 95 0.71 -11.55 5.07
N VAL A 96 0.59 -10.63 6.04
CA VAL A 96 0.90 -9.21 5.83
C VAL A 96 2.37 -8.99 5.48
N LEU A 97 3.30 -9.58 6.23
CA LEU A 97 4.74 -9.47 5.98
C LEU A 97 5.09 -10.05 4.60
N THR A 98 4.49 -11.17 4.22
CA THR A 98 4.69 -11.77 2.89
C THR A 98 4.13 -10.89 1.78
N GLY A 99 2.99 -10.22 2.00
CA GLY A 99 2.44 -9.24 1.07
C GLY A 99 3.38 -8.06 0.82
N TYR A 100 3.96 -7.49 1.87
CA TYR A 100 4.99 -6.45 1.73
C TYR A 100 6.24 -6.97 1.02
N ALA A 101 6.70 -8.19 1.33
CA ALA A 101 7.82 -8.80 0.61
C ALA A 101 7.52 -8.97 -0.89
N ALA A 102 6.31 -9.41 -1.23
CA ALA A 102 5.86 -9.56 -2.61
C ALA A 102 5.87 -8.21 -3.35
N MET A 103 5.51 -7.10 -2.70
CA MET A 103 5.63 -5.76 -3.30
C MET A 103 7.07 -5.46 -3.75
N PHE A 104 8.08 -5.78 -2.94
CA PHE A 104 9.49 -5.60 -3.32
C PHE A 104 9.93 -6.54 -4.45
N VAL A 105 9.46 -7.79 -4.45
CA VAL A 105 9.73 -8.74 -5.54
C VAL A 105 9.13 -8.23 -6.85
N VAL A 106 7.89 -7.75 -6.83
CA VAL A 106 7.24 -7.16 -8.01
C VAL A 106 8.00 -5.93 -8.48
N PHE A 107 8.40 -5.03 -7.59
CA PHE A 107 9.23 -3.88 -7.95
C PHE A 107 10.53 -4.30 -8.63
N ALA A 108 11.26 -5.26 -8.05
CA ALA A 108 12.51 -5.76 -8.62
C ALA A 108 12.30 -6.39 -10.01
N ALA A 109 11.26 -7.21 -10.17
CA ALA A 109 10.93 -7.85 -11.44
C ALA A 109 10.58 -6.81 -12.53
N VAL A 110 9.73 -5.84 -12.21
CA VAL A 110 9.35 -4.76 -13.14
C VAL A 110 10.55 -3.90 -13.49
N TYR A 111 11.35 -3.48 -12.51
CA TYR A 111 12.56 -2.70 -12.74
C TYR A 111 13.54 -3.42 -13.68
N LEU A 112 13.78 -4.71 -13.41
CA LEU A 112 14.68 -5.52 -14.21
C LEU A 112 14.16 -5.69 -15.65
N ALA A 113 12.86 -5.97 -15.81
CA ALA A 113 12.23 -6.09 -17.11
C ALA A 113 12.31 -4.79 -17.92
N LEU A 114 12.11 -3.63 -17.30
CA LEU A 114 12.24 -2.34 -17.97
C LEU A 114 13.69 -2.05 -18.34
N ARG A 115 14.64 -2.30 -17.43
CA ARG A 115 16.08 -2.07 -17.66
C ARG A 115 16.65 -2.86 -18.84
N TYR A 116 16.15 -4.08 -19.10
CA TYR A 116 16.61 -4.89 -20.23
C TYR A 116 15.85 -4.58 -21.54
N ARG A 117 14.77 -3.80 -21.49
CA ARG A 117 13.98 -3.39 -22.66
C ARG A 117 14.33 -1.99 -23.16
N SER A 118 15.01 -1.19 -22.33
CA SER A 118 15.59 0.11 -22.67
C SER A 118 16.99 -0.05 -23.22
#